data_AF-A0A2V9Y4M7-F1
#
_entry.id   AF-A0A2V9Y4M7-F1
#
_cell.length_a   1.000
_cell.length_b   1.000
_cell.length_c   1.000
_cell.angle_alpha   90.00
_cell.angle_beta   90.00
_cell.angle_gamma   90.00
#
_symmetry.space_group_name_H-M   'P 1'
#
loop_
_entity.id
_entity.type
_entity.pdbx_description
1 polymer ?
#
loop_
_entity_poly.entity_id
_entity_poly.type
_entity_poly.pdbx_seq_one_letter_code
_entity_poly.pdbx_strand_id
1 'polypeptide(L)'
;MMKKVLLLTALVLVLPFAAFAGSSVDFTNGGGTLSGTNSGLTLTGSTLIAANGLGGGLITGSNLGTVSFSTGVLSGGTLQMGGTFAAGGAFTISGNGTGGIPNGVIFNGSFTGPVTWTLITLGNGTHNYTLTGSLTGTWYAGGTINGATVQLTINTGRGFFNGKTTVSSGDTNFTTVPEPGTLSLLGTGLIAIGGIVRRKLQMLRS
;
A
#
# COMPACT_ATOMS: atom_id res chain seq x y z
N MET A 1 11.46 25.41 -37.15
CA MET A 1 12.11 24.43 -36.25
C MET A 1 11.73 24.61 -34.77
N MET A 2 11.69 25.84 -34.23
CA MET A 2 11.40 26.13 -32.81
C MET A 2 10.02 25.67 -32.28
N LYS A 3 8.97 25.61 -33.11
CA LYS A 3 7.63 25.15 -32.70
C LYS A 3 7.56 23.67 -32.29
N LYS A 4 8.38 22.81 -32.90
CA LYS A 4 8.45 21.37 -32.56
C LYS A 4 9.21 21.17 -31.25
N VAL A 5 10.23 22.00 -30.99
CA VAL A 5 11.03 21.96 -29.76
C VAL A 5 10.20 22.36 -28.54
N LEU A 6 9.39 23.42 -28.64
CA LEU A 6 8.55 23.89 -27.51
C LEU A 6 7.50 22.86 -27.05
N LEU A 7 6.92 22.13 -28.01
CA LEU A 7 5.92 21.11 -27.76
C LEU A 7 6.54 19.85 -27.15
N LEU A 8 7.76 19.50 -27.60
CA LEU A 8 8.56 18.42 -27.03
C LEU A 8 9.03 18.75 -25.60
N THR A 9 9.44 19.98 -25.32
CA THR A 9 9.83 20.41 -23.97
C THR A 9 8.65 20.43 -23.00
N ALA A 10 7.45 20.81 -23.44
CA ALA A 10 6.25 20.73 -22.61
C ALA A 10 5.87 19.28 -22.31
N LEU A 11 5.97 18.38 -23.29
CA LEU A 11 5.73 16.95 -23.10
C LEU A 11 6.76 16.31 -22.15
N VAL A 12 8.04 16.70 -22.28
CA VAL A 12 9.14 16.28 -21.37
C VAL A 12 8.96 16.81 -19.95
N LEU A 13 8.30 17.96 -19.75
CA LEU A 13 7.99 18.46 -18.41
C LEU A 13 6.86 17.69 -17.71
N VAL A 14 5.97 17.06 -18.48
CA VAL A 14 4.80 16.32 -17.98
C VAL A 14 5.08 14.82 -17.83
N LEU A 15 6.03 14.29 -18.60
CA LEU A 15 6.50 12.89 -18.53
C LEU A 15 6.90 12.41 -17.10
N PRO A 16 7.57 13.20 -16.25
CA PRO A 16 7.95 12.77 -14.89
C PRO A 16 6.75 12.47 -14.00
N PHE A 17 5.64 13.20 -14.16
CA PHE A 17 4.42 12.99 -13.36
C PHE A 17 3.58 11.83 -13.89
N ALA A 18 3.62 11.56 -15.19
CA ALA A 18 2.98 10.39 -15.79
C ALA A 18 3.73 9.08 -15.51
N ALA A 19 5.05 9.12 -15.29
CA ALA A 19 5.86 7.94 -15.01
C ALA A 19 5.60 7.30 -13.63
N PHE A 20 4.95 8.01 -12.70
CA PHE A 20 4.50 7.46 -11.41
C PHE A 20 3.11 6.77 -11.49
N ALA A 21 2.46 6.81 -12.67
CA ALA A 21 1.22 6.10 -12.94
C ALA A 21 1.53 4.67 -13.40
N GLY A 22 1.68 3.73 -12.45
CA GLY A 22 1.85 2.30 -12.77
C GLY A 22 2.89 1.56 -11.93
N SER A 23 3.57 2.21 -10.99
CA SER A 23 4.49 1.55 -10.06
C SER A 23 3.72 1.05 -8.84
N SER A 24 3.50 -0.26 -8.73
CA SER A 24 3.10 -0.87 -7.46
C SER A 24 4.34 -1.09 -6.58
N VAL A 25 4.15 -0.95 -5.27
CA VAL A 25 5.16 -1.33 -4.27
C VAL A 25 4.57 -2.42 -3.40
N ASP A 26 5.27 -3.55 -3.31
CA ASP A 26 4.81 -4.71 -2.56
C ASP A 26 5.79 -4.99 -1.43
N PHE A 27 5.29 -5.18 -0.22
CA PHE A 27 6.09 -5.55 0.93
C PHE A 27 5.64 -6.89 1.50
N THR A 28 6.60 -7.78 1.67
CA THR A 28 6.38 -9.05 2.36
C THR A 28 7.04 -9.01 3.73
N ASN A 29 6.27 -9.33 4.76
CA ASN A 29 6.75 -9.48 6.13
C ASN A 29 6.55 -10.90 6.64
N GLY A 30 7.39 -11.30 7.60
CA GLY A 30 7.37 -12.61 8.23
C GLY A 30 7.51 -12.51 9.73
N GLY A 31 6.99 -13.53 10.43
CA GLY A 31 7.06 -13.59 11.89
C GLY A 31 6.37 -12.43 12.60
N GLY A 32 6.75 -12.21 13.85
CA GLY A 32 6.10 -11.25 14.73
C GLY A 32 4.95 -11.85 15.52
N THR A 33 4.53 -11.14 16.56
CA THR A 33 3.48 -11.54 17.49
C THR A 33 2.23 -10.72 17.22
N LEU A 34 1.16 -11.40 16.82
CA LEU A 34 -0.18 -10.84 16.79
C LEU A 34 -0.84 -11.10 18.13
N SER A 35 -1.32 -10.04 18.79
CA SER A 35 -2.04 -10.14 20.05
C SER A 35 -3.23 -9.20 20.08
N GLY A 36 -4.30 -9.54 20.77
CA GLY A 36 -5.42 -8.62 20.92
C GLY A 36 -6.66 -9.23 21.55
N THR A 37 -7.68 -8.40 21.65
CA THR A 37 -8.99 -8.72 22.21
C THR A 37 -10.08 -8.11 21.32
N ASN A 38 -11.33 -8.12 21.77
CA ASN A 38 -12.41 -7.42 21.07
C ASN A 38 -12.16 -5.89 20.97
N SER A 39 -11.19 -5.35 21.72
CA SER A 39 -10.76 -3.95 21.58
C SER A 39 -9.87 -3.69 20.37
N GLY A 40 -9.37 -4.75 19.70
CA GLY A 40 -8.51 -4.66 18.52
C GLY A 40 -7.34 -5.66 18.58
N LEU A 41 -6.71 -5.85 17.42
CA LEU A 41 -5.50 -6.64 17.24
C LEU A 41 -4.29 -5.74 17.04
N THR A 42 -3.15 -6.16 17.55
CA THR A 42 -1.85 -5.48 17.43
C THR A 42 -0.79 -6.46 16.97
N LEU A 43 -0.05 -6.11 15.92
CA LEU A 43 1.13 -6.83 15.46
C LEU A 43 2.40 -6.09 15.88
N THR A 44 3.30 -6.79 16.56
CA THR A 44 4.63 -6.30 16.94
C THR A 44 5.72 -7.29 16.57
N GLY A 45 6.93 -6.79 16.32
CA GLY A 45 8.10 -7.62 16.03
C GLY A 45 8.05 -8.38 14.70
N SER A 46 7.17 -8.00 13.77
CA SER A 46 7.18 -8.57 12.42
C SER A 46 8.29 -7.94 11.59
N THR A 47 9.03 -8.75 10.85
CA THR A 47 10.19 -8.31 10.08
C THR A 47 9.84 -8.24 8.59
N LEU A 48 10.32 -7.18 7.93
CA LEU A 48 10.31 -7.11 6.48
C LEU A 48 11.33 -8.09 5.91
N ILE A 49 10.90 -8.93 4.97
CA ILE A 49 11.75 -9.93 4.31
C ILE A 49 11.86 -9.72 2.80
N ALA A 50 10.91 -9.00 2.20
CA ALA A 50 11.01 -8.55 0.82
C ALA A 50 10.33 -7.20 0.61
N ALA A 51 10.86 -6.43 -0.33
CA ALA A 51 10.21 -5.26 -0.90
C ALA A 51 10.41 -5.27 -2.42
N ASN A 52 9.35 -5.07 -3.18
CA ASN A 52 9.39 -5.00 -4.63
C ASN A 52 8.85 -3.65 -5.09
N GLY A 53 9.48 -3.03 -6.10
CA GLY A 53 9.04 -1.73 -6.63
C GLY A 53 9.53 -0.52 -5.83
N LEU A 54 10.20 -0.71 -4.70
CA LEU A 54 10.75 0.38 -3.88
C LEU A 54 12.06 0.93 -4.48
N GLY A 55 11.94 1.78 -5.50
CA GLY A 55 13.09 2.37 -6.19
C GLY A 55 13.79 1.45 -7.19
N GLY A 56 13.21 0.27 -7.50
CA GLY A 56 13.77 -0.73 -8.40
C GLY A 56 13.04 -2.08 -8.32
N GLY A 57 13.72 -3.15 -8.72
CA GLY A 57 13.21 -4.54 -8.68
C GLY A 57 13.11 -5.12 -7.26
N LEU A 58 13.07 -6.45 -7.18
CA LEU A 58 12.89 -7.18 -5.93
C LEU A 58 14.12 -7.09 -5.01
N ILE A 59 13.90 -6.66 -3.77
CA ILE A 59 14.87 -6.67 -2.67
C ILE A 59 14.44 -7.75 -1.68
N THR A 60 15.36 -8.63 -1.27
CA THR A 60 15.10 -9.71 -0.29
C THR A 60 16.15 -9.72 0.80
N GLY A 61 15.76 -10.05 2.03
CA GLY A 61 16.67 -10.20 3.16
C GLY A 61 16.01 -10.84 4.38
N SER A 62 16.80 -11.21 5.39
CA SER A 62 16.27 -11.78 6.64
C SER A 62 15.71 -10.70 7.59
N ASN A 63 16.17 -9.47 7.45
CA ASN A 63 15.70 -8.30 8.18
C ASN A 63 15.96 -7.06 7.33
N LEU A 64 14.92 -6.54 6.68
CA LEU A 64 14.95 -5.29 5.91
C LEU A 64 14.29 -4.12 6.67
N GLY A 65 13.78 -4.39 7.87
CA GLY A 65 12.92 -3.47 8.60
C GLY A 65 11.80 -4.19 9.35
N THR A 66 10.76 -3.44 9.70
CA THR A 66 9.63 -3.92 10.50
C THR A 66 8.28 -3.51 9.93
N VAL A 67 7.28 -4.34 10.21
CA VAL A 67 5.87 -4.01 10.04
C VAL A 67 5.19 -4.10 11.40
N SER A 68 4.45 -3.05 11.77
CA SER A 68 3.61 -3.05 12.96
C SER A 68 2.27 -2.40 12.68
N PHE A 69 1.21 -2.92 13.30
CA PHE A 69 -0.11 -2.31 13.19
C PHE A 69 -0.94 -2.52 14.43
N SER A 70 -1.99 -1.72 14.54
CA SER A 70 -3.15 -1.95 15.39
C SER A 70 -4.44 -1.77 14.57
N THR A 71 -5.46 -2.57 14.83
CA THR A 71 -6.80 -2.39 14.23
C THR A 71 -7.68 -1.53 15.12
N GLY A 72 -8.86 -1.14 14.62
CA GLY A 72 -9.95 -0.66 15.46
C GLY A 72 -10.58 -1.77 16.31
N VAL A 73 -11.66 -1.44 17.02
CA VAL A 73 -12.43 -2.38 17.84
C VAL A 73 -13.16 -3.41 16.98
N LEU A 74 -13.38 -4.61 17.51
CA LEU A 74 -14.18 -5.63 16.85
C LEU A 74 -15.64 -5.17 16.79
N SER A 75 -16.13 -4.96 15.58
CA SER A 75 -17.48 -4.46 15.28
C SER A 75 -18.48 -5.56 14.90
N GLY A 76 -17.99 -6.76 14.59
CA GLY A 76 -18.83 -7.92 14.28
C GLY A 76 -18.06 -9.24 14.36
N GLY A 77 -18.77 -10.35 14.58
CA GLY A 77 -18.20 -11.69 14.71
C GLY A 77 -17.40 -11.90 16.00
N THR A 78 -16.44 -12.84 15.98
CA THR A 78 -15.55 -13.15 17.11
C THR A 78 -14.12 -13.38 16.63
N LEU A 79 -13.14 -13.22 17.51
CA LEU A 79 -11.74 -13.51 17.16
C LEU A 79 -11.51 -14.99 16.83
N GLN A 80 -12.32 -15.89 17.38
CA GLN A 80 -12.19 -17.33 17.15
C GLN A 80 -12.86 -17.77 15.84
N MET A 81 -14.02 -17.22 15.50
CA MET A 81 -14.83 -17.68 14.36
C MET A 81 -14.75 -16.77 13.14
N GLY A 82 -13.92 -15.71 13.22
CA GLY A 82 -13.88 -14.66 12.21
C GLY A 82 -14.77 -13.48 12.60
N GLY A 83 -14.40 -12.30 12.12
CA GLY A 83 -15.09 -11.07 12.46
C GLY A 83 -14.62 -9.88 11.64
N THR A 84 -15.04 -8.70 12.06
CA THR A 84 -14.78 -7.46 11.35
C THR A 84 -14.41 -6.38 12.36
N PHE A 85 -13.25 -5.75 12.18
CA PHE A 85 -12.85 -4.61 12.99
C PHE A 85 -13.25 -3.31 12.31
N ALA A 86 -13.56 -2.31 13.12
CA ALA A 86 -13.77 -0.95 12.64
C ALA A 86 -12.50 -0.39 11.99
N ALA A 87 -12.69 0.60 11.12
CA ALA A 87 -11.60 1.41 10.58
C ALA A 87 -10.81 2.14 11.69
N GLY A 88 -9.65 2.68 11.34
CA GLY A 88 -8.73 3.36 12.26
C GLY A 88 -7.53 2.52 12.64
N GLY A 89 -7.07 2.65 13.88
CA GLY A 89 -5.81 2.06 14.33
C GLY A 89 -4.59 2.71 13.67
N ALA A 90 -3.48 1.99 13.64
CA ALA A 90 -2.23 2.44 13.05
C ALA A 90 -1.60 1.34 12.19
N PHE A 91 -0.90 1.70 11.14
CA PHE A 91 -0.12 0.80 10.31
C PHE A 91 1.19 1.48 9.92
N THR A 92 2.30 0.86 10.28
CA THR A 92 3.63 1.43 10.06
C THR A 92 4.54 0.40 9.43
N ILE A 93 5.23 0.82 8.37
CA ILE A 93 6.33 0.10 7.75
C ILE A 93 7.58 0.93 7.96
N SER A 94 8.61 0.35 8.57
CA SER A 94 9.90 1.01 8.78
C SER A 94 11.01 0.19 8.15
N GLY A 95 11.88 0.83 7.39
CA GLY A 95 13.07 0.22 6.84
C GLY A 95 14.29 0.42 7.74
N ASN A 96 15.29 -0.44 7.56
CA ASN A 96 16.54 -0.40 8.34
C ASN A 96 17.75 0.16 7.56
N GLY A 97 17.55 0.67 6.34
CA GLY A 97 18.63 1.21 5.52
C GLY A 97 19.42 0.18 4.68
N THR A 98 19.10 -1.11 4.79
CA THR A 98 19.86 -2.18 4.10
C THR A 98 19.28 -2.50 2.72
N GLY A 99 20.12 -2.95 1.79
CA GLY A 99 19.66 -3.48 0.49
C GLY A 99 18.95 -2.48 -0.42
N GLY A 100 19.12 -1.17 -0.20
CA GLY A 100 18.41 -0.12 -0.94
C GLY A 100 17.08 0.32 -0.31
N ILE A 101 16.68 -0.28 0.82
CA ILE A 101 15.52 0.14 1.60
C ILE A 101 15.87 1.45 2.36
N PRO A 102 14.97 2.45 2.39
CA PRO A 102 15.17 3.65 3.21
C PRO A 102 15.36 3.33 4.70
N ASN A 103 16.15 4.14 5.40
CA ASN A 103 16.25 4.03 6.86
C ASN A 103 15.18 4.90 7.53
N GLY A 104 14.35 4.31 8.39
CA GLY A 104 13.26 4.98 9.08
C GLY A 104 11.88 4.61 8.53
N VAL A 105 10.87 5.43 8.83
CA VAL A 105 9.48 5.14 8.47
C VAL A 105 9.27 5.30 6.96
N ILE A 106 8.90 4.21 6.29
CA ILE A 106 8.59 4.15 4.85
C ILE A 106 7.12 4.51 4.61
N PHE A 107 6.23 3.98 5.45
CA PHE A 107 4.81 4.24 5.39
C PHE A 107 4.26 4.40 6.80
N ASN A 108 3.41 5.41 6.99
CA ASN A 108 2.67 5.65 8.22
C ASN A 108 1.20 5.94 7.91
N GLY A 109 0.31 5.09 8.39
CA GLY A 109 -1.10 5.16 8.02
C GLY A 109 -2.04 4.49 9.01
N SER A 110 -3.27 4.27 8.55
CA SER A 110 -4.35 3.61 9.29
C SER A 110 -5.29 2.87 8.34
N PHE A 111 -6.14 2.01 8.90
CA PHE A 111 -7.14 1.28 8.12
C PHE A 111 -8.33 2.20 7.76
N THR A 112 -8.79 2.18 6.51
CA THR A 112 -9.88 3.05 6.02
C THR A 112 -11.25 2.39 5.95
N GLY A 113 -11.30 1.08 5.83
CA GLY A 113 -12.52 0.29 5.78
C GLY A 113 -12.63 -0.68 6.94
N PRO A 114 -13.71 -1.47 7.01
CA PRO A 114 -13.76 -2.60 7.91
C PRO A 114 -12.58 -3.54 7.61
N VAL A 115 -11.82 -3.89 8.65
CA VAL A 115 -10.73 -4.88 8.55
C VAL A 115 -11.36 -6.25 8.78
N THR A 116 -11.26 -7.14 7.80
CA THR A 116 -11.91 -8.45 7.83
C THR A 116 -10.96 -9.49 8.39
N TRP A 117 -11.45 -10.28 9.33
CA TRP A 117 -10.77 -11.40 9.96
C TRP A 117 -11.50 -12.69 9.61
N THR A 118 -10.93 -13.49 8.72
CA THR A 118 -11.59 -14.69 8.19
C THR A 118 -10.91 -15.93 8.73
N LEU A 119 -11.70 -16.87 9.25
CA LEU A 119 -11.26 -18.22 9.62
C LEU A 119 -11.49 -19.20 8.46
N ILE A 120 -10.49 -20.03 8.18
CA ILE A 120 -10.61 -21.22 7.35
C ILE A 120 -10.10 -22.42 8.14
N THR A 121 -10.94 -23.45 8.29
CA THR A 121 -10.51 -24.75 8.80
C THR A 121 -10.08 -25.64 7.64
N LEU A 122 -8.83 -26.08 7.66
CA LEU A 122 -8.27 -26.96 6.64
C LEU A 122 -8.71 -28.42 6.87
N GLY A 123 -8.62 -29.26 5.84
CA GLY A 123 -9.04 -30.67 5.91
C GLY A 123 -8.28 -31.52 6.94
N ASN A 124 -7.09 -31.08 7.38
CA ASN A 124 -6.31 -31.71 8.45
C ASN A 124 -6.73 -31.24 9.87
N GLY A 125 -7.74 -30.38 9.98
CA GLY A 125 -8.27 -29.83 11.22
C GLY A 125 -7.44 -28.69 11.80
N THR A 126 -6.52 -28.09 11.04
CA THR A 126 -5.85 -26.85 11.47
C THR A 126 -6.62 -25.62 11.02
N HIS A 127 -6.42 -24.50 11.73
CA HIS A 127 -7.09 -23.24 11.50
C HIS A 127 -6.11 -22.22 10.92
N ASN A 128 -6.50 -21.66 9.78
CA ASN A 128 -5.85 -20.51 9.17
C ASN A 128 -6.74 -19.28 9.33
N TYR A 129 -6.15 -18.18 9.77
CA TYR A 129 -6.81 -16.89 9.79
C TYR A 129 -6.17 -15.94 8.80
N THR A 130 -7.01 -15.13 8.16
CA THR A 130 -6.57 -14.09 7.25
C THR A 130 -7.14 -12.75 7.70
N LEU A 131 -6.26 -11.79 7.99
CA LEU A 131 -6.64 -10.39 8.21
C LEU A 131 -6.48 -9.63 6.89
N THR A 132 -7.54 -9.00 6.41
CA THR A 132 -7.51 -8.16 5.20
C THR A 132 -8.05 -6.77 5.48
N GLY A 133 -7.44 -5.74 4.91
CA GLY A 133 -7.92 -4.38 5.06
C GLY A 133 -7.29 -3.42 4.06
N SER A 134 -7.96 -2.28 3.88
CA SER A 134 -7.45 -1.16 3.08
C SER A 134 -6.78 -0.13 3.98
N LEU A 135 -5.71 0.48 3.48
CA LEU A 135 -4.88 1.44 4.18
C LEU A 135 -4.92 2.81 3.49
N THR A 136 -4.82 3.85 4.30
CA THR A 136 -4.47 5.21 3.88
C THR A 136 -3.31 5.71 4.73
N GLY A 137 -2.48 6.59 4.19
CA GLY A 137 -1.40 7.18 4.96
C GLY A 137 -0.41 7.97 4.13
N THR A 138 0.71 8.27 4.76
CA THR A 138 1.79 9.06 4.17
C THR A 138 2.98 8.17 3.87
N TRP A 139 3.51 8.33 2.66
CA TRP A 139 4.74 7.72 2.19
C TRP A 139 5.95 8.57 2.58
N TYR A 140 7.13 7.96 2.77
CA TYR A 140 8.34 8.68 3.18
C TYR A 140 8.80 9.78 2.20
N ALA A 141 8.40 9.69 0.93
CA ALA A 141 8.64 10.72 -0.08
C ALA A 141 7.63 11.89 -0.03
N GLY A 142 6.73 11.92 0.97
CA GLY A 142 5.74 12.97 1.17
C GLY A 142 4.41 12.76 0.44
N GLY A 143 4.28 11.69 -0.37
CA GLY A 143 3.03 11.35 -1.05
C GLY A 143 1.96 10.80 -0.11
N THR A 144 0.70 11.09 -0.39
CA THR A 144 -0.44 10.42 0.28
C THR A 144 -0.83 9.18 -0.52
N ILE A 145 -0.99 8.06 0.17
CA ILE A 145 -1.49 6.82 -0.39
C ILE A 145 -2.94 6.66 0.04
N ASN A 146 -3.83 6.39 -0.92
CA ASN A 146 -5.21 5.99 -0.68
C ASN A 146 -5.47 4.64 -1.35
N GLY A 147 -5.81 3.61 -0.56
CA GLY A 147 -6.28 2.33 -1.10
C GLY A 147 -5.21 1.25 -1.23
N ALA A 148 -4.12 1.31 -0.48
CA ALA A 148 -3.23 0.16 -0.34
C ALA A 148 -3.96 -0.99 0.36
N THR A 149 -3.62 -2.24 0.06
CA THR A 149 -4.25 -3.43 0.64
C THR A 149 -3.24 -4.24 1.41
N VAL A 150 -3.64 -4.71 2.60
CA VAL A 150 -2.84 -5.65 3.39
C VAL A 150 -3.58 -6.97 3.55
N GLN A 151 -2.82 -8.06 3.48
CA GLN A 151 -3.27 -9.40 3.82
C GLN A 151 -2.25 -10.06 4.77
N LEU A 152 -2.67 -10.43 5.97
CA LEU A 152 -1.84 -11.21 6.90
C LEU A 152 -2.41 -12.61 7.06
N THR A 153 -1.52 -13.60 7.03
CA THR A 153 -1.87 -15.02 7.22
C THR A 153 -1.29 -15.54 8.53
N ILE A 154 -2.16 -16.19 9.29
CA ILE A 154 -1.88 -16.75 10.60
C ILE A 154 -2.31 -18.20 10.61
N ASN A 155 -1.48 -19.09 11.16
CA ASN A 155 -1.86 -20.46 11.46
C ASN A 155 -1.82 -20.66 12.98
N THR A 156 -2.91 -21.15 13.57
CA THR A 156 -3.01 -21.42 15.02
C THR A 156 -2.95 -22.91 15.34
N GLY A 157 -2.55 -23.74 14.38
CA GLY A 157 -2.59 -25.19 14.49
C GLY A 157 -4.03 -25.67 14.67
N ARG A 158 -4.23 -26.63 15.59
CA ARG A 158 -5.56 -27.22 15.86
C ARG A 158 -6.42 -26.41 16.83
N GLY A 159 -5.88 -25.34 17.40
CA GLY A 159 -6.61 -24.45 18.31
C GLY A 159 -7.14 -23.22 17.56
N PHE A 160 -8.20 -22.61 18.09
CA PHE A 160 -8.64 -21.30 17.62
C PHE A 160 -7.72 -20.18 18.13
N PHE A 161 -7.79 -19.02 17.50
CA PHE A 161 -7.10 -17.84 17.99
C PHE A 161 -7.58 -17.49 19.42
N ASN A 162 -6.66 -17.44 20.37
CA ASN A 162 -6.96 -17.18 21.78
C ASN A 162 -6.26 -15.92 22.30
N GLY A 163 -6.25 -14.86 21.50
CA GLY A 163 -5.73 -13.55 21.89
C GLY A 163 -4.24 -13.33 21.63
N LYS A 164 -3.47 -14.38 21.30
CA LYS A 164 -2.04 -14.25 20.93
C LYS A 164 -1.57 -15.40 20.03
N THR A 165 -0.79 -15.08 19.01
CA THR A 165 -0.12 -16.07 18.14
C THR A 165 1.00 -15.43 17.32
N THR A 166 1.81 -16.25 16.65
CA THR A 166 2.83 -15.81 15.71
C THR A 166 2.23 -15.67 14.31
N VAL A 167 2.61 -14.62 13.58
CA VAL A 167 2.20 -14.44 12.18
C VAL A 167 3.08 -15.32 11.28
N SER A 168 2.45 -16.00 10.32
CA SER A 168 3.17 -16.81 9.33
C SER A 168 3.80 -15.90 8.27
N SER A 169 2.97 -15.06 7.64
CA SER A 169 3.40 -14.10 6.62
C SER A 169 2.38 -12.96 6.49
N GLY A 170 2.82 -11.84 5.95
CA GLY A 170 1.95 -10.76 5.49
C GLY A 170 2.44 -10.21 4.17
N ASP A 171 1.49 -9.70 3.39
CA ASP A 171 1.74 -9.01 2.14
C ASP A 171 0.99 -7.67 2.16
N THR A 172 1.68 -6.58 1.81
CA THR A 172 1.12 -5.24 1.73
C THR A 172 1.40 -4.68 0.35
N ASN A 173 0.34 -4.45 -0.42
CA ASN A 173 0.40 -3.97 -1.78
C ASN A 173 -0.05 -2.50 -1.85
N PHE A 174 0.82 -1.65 -2.37
CA PHE A 174 0.57 -0.26 -2.66
C PHE A 174 0.41 -0.10 -4.17
N THR A 175 -0.83 0.05 -4.64
CA THR A 175 -1.07 0.46 -6.04
C THR A 175 -1.19 1.98 -6.12
N THR A 176 -0.34 2.63 -6.92
CA THR A 176 -0.55 4.03 -7.26
C THR A 176 -1.60 4.11 -8.35
N VAL A 177 -2.87 4.19 -7.97
CA VAL A 177 -3.90 4.61 -8.92
C VAL A 177 -3.75 6.12 -9.09
N PRO A 178 -3.52 6.64 -10.30
CA PRO A 178 -3.55 8.08 -10.52
C PRO A 178 -4.88 8.62 -10.01
N GLU A 179 -4.83 9.61 -9.12
CA GLU A 179 -6.03 10.29 -8.66
C GLU A 179 -6.87 10.66 -9.90
N PRO A 180 -8.19 10.38 -9.94
CA PRO A 180 -9.01 10.64 -11.12
C PRO A 180 -8.89 12.08 -11.65
N GLY A 181 -8.58 13.03 -10.75
CA GLY A 181 -8.30 14.42 -11.07
C GLY A 181 -7.00 14.64 -11.86
N THR A 182 -5.95 13.86 -11.64
CA THR A 182 -4.64 14.03 -12.31
C THR A 182 -4.70 13.63 -13.78
N LEU A 183 -5.41 12.54 -14.10
CA LEU A 183 -5.66 12.15 -15.49
C LEU A 183 -6.60 13.14 -16.19
N SER A 184 -7.61 13.64 -15.48
CA SER A 184 -8.54 14.65 -16.01
C SER A 184 -7.84 15.99 -16.25
N LEU A 185 -6.95 16.41 -15.35
CA LEU A 185 -6.15 17.63 -15.48
C LEU A 185 -5.10 17.52 -16.58
N LEU A 186 -4.46 16.36 -16.71
CA LEU A 186 -3.57 16.07 -17.85
C LEU A 186 -4.34 16.13 -19.17
N GLY A 187 -5.49 15.47 -19.25
CA GLY A 187 -6.35 15.46 -20.43
C GLY A 187 -6.81 16.86 -20.83
N THR A 188 -7.30 17.65 -19.87
CA THR A 188 -7.72 19.04 -20.11
C THR A 188 -6.54 19.96 -20.43
N GLY A 189 -5.39 19.78 -19.79
CA GLY A 189 -4.15 20.51 -20.09
C GLY A 189 -3.67 20.27 -21.53
N LEU A 190 -3.70 19.02 -22.00
CA LEU A 190 -3.34 18.69 -23.38
C LEU A 190 -4.33 19.28 -24.40
N ILE A 191 -5.63 19.30 -24.09
CA ILE A 191 -6.64 19.94 -24.94
C ILE A 191 -6.42 21.46 -25.00
N ALA A 192 -6.16 22.11 -23.86
CA ALA A 192 -5.89 23.55 -23.80
C ALA A 192 -4.65 23.93 -24.62
N ILE A 193 -3.56 23.17 -24.48
CA ILE A 193 -2.33 23.36 -25.28
C ILE A 193 -2.61 23.13 -26.77
N GLY A 194 -3.34 22.07 -27.12
CA GLY A 194 -3.75 21.79 -28.50
C GLY A 194 -4.56 22.93 -29.13
N GLY A 195 -5.47 23.54 -28.36
CA GLY A 195 -6.25 24.71 -28.78
C GLY A 195 -5.40 25.94 -29.04
N ILE A 196 -4.45 26.24 -28.16
CA ILE A 196 -3.51 27.37 -28.32
C ILE A 196 -2.63 27.18 -29.56
N VAL A 197 -2.12 25.97 -29.78
CA VAL A 197 -1.28 25.64 -30.95
C VAL A 197 -2.08 25.77 -32.25
N ARG A 198 -3.33 25.29 -32.28
CA ARG A 198 -4.23 25.44 -33.44
C ARG A 198 -4.46 26.91 -33.78
N ARG A 199 -4.76 27.75 -32.79
CA ARG A 199 -4.95 29.19 -32.96
C ARG A 199 -3.68 29.86 -33.53
N LYS A 200 -2.49 29.50 -33.02
CA LYS A 200 -1.22 30.04 -33.52
C LYS A 200 -0.85 29.56 -34.93
N LEU A 201 -1.29 28.38 -35.36
CA LEU A 201 -1.05 27.89 -36.72
C LEU A 201 -1.97 28.56 -37.75
N GLN A 202 -3.19 28.91 -37.35
CA GLN A 202 -4.11 29.66 -38.22
C GLN A 202 -3.63 31.10 -38.44
N MET A 203 -3.12 31.78 -37.40
CA MET A 203 -2.55 33.13 -37.51
C MET A 203 -1.26 33.22 -38.34
N LEU A 204 -0.56 32.10 -38.55
CA LEU A 204 0.66 32.04 -39.37
C LEU A 204 0.39 31.62 -40.81
N ARG A 205 -0.87 31.37 -41.17
CA ARG A 205 -1.33 31.05 -42.52
C ARG A 205 -2.11 32.20 -43.18
N SER A 206 -2.45 33.24 -42.41
CA SER A 206 -2.91 34.56 -42.88
C SER A 206 -1.74 35.50 -43.05
#